data_AF-A0A1V2NVL2-F1
#
_entry.id   AF-A0A1V2NVL2-F1
#
_cell.length_a   1.000
_cell.length_b   1.000
_cell.length_c   1.000
_cell.angle_alpha   90.00
_cell.angle_beta   90.00
_cell.angle_gamma   90.00
#
_symmetry.space_group_name_H-M   'P 1'
#
loop_
_entity.id
_entity.type
_entity.pdbx_description
1 polymer ?
#
loop_
_entity_poly.entity_id
_entity_poly.type
_entity_poly.pdbx_seq_one_letter_code
_entity_poly.pdbx_strand_id
1 'polypeptide(L)'
;MSGRVIASKAANYLVEDAALRDGALGPAFDLLDISTKPVEQVLATFRQHYNGLWVGGRATLTDTEVTLAPNALNRSIHEELNAIELPLAMITSVEVEFGWLTKIIALGTPTHVVKLRCFGAHKLAGRIRAQLP
;
A
#
# COMPACT_ATOMS: atom_id res chain seq x y z
N MET A 1 9.48 0.57 18.81
CA MET A 1 8.87 -0.60 19.49
C MET A 1 7.43 -0.68 19.01
N SER A 2 7.09 -1.67 18.17
CA SER A 2 5.71 -1.81 17.70
C SER A 2 4.79 -2.13 18.89
N GLY A 3 3.77 -1.30 19.09
CA GLY A 3 2.79 -1.48 20.15
C GLY A 3 1.83 -2.66 19.91
N ARG A 4 0.74 -2.72 20.66
CA ARG A 4 -0.20 -3.84 20.61
C ARG A 4 -0.89 -3.92 19.24
N VAL A 5 -0.84 -5.06 18.59
CA VAL A 5 -1.51 -5.28 17.28
C VAL A 5 -3.03 -5.26 17.43
N ILE A 6 -3.69 -4.40 16.65
CA ILE A 6 -5.15 -4.22 16.60
C ILE A 6 -5.74 -4.87 15.34
N ALA A 7 -5.02 -4.78 14.22
CA ALA A 7 -5.41 -5.41 12.98
C ALA A 7 -4.20 -5.78 12.14
N SER A 8 -4.29 -6.88 11.39
CA SER A 8 -3.35 -7.20 10.34
C SER A 8 -4.08 -7.77 9.13
N LYS A 9 -3.73 -7.29 7.93
CA LYS A 9 -4.40 -7.62 6.67
C LYS A 9 -3.40 -7.75 5.54
N ALA A 10 -3.60 -8.75 4.68
CA ALA A 10 -3.01 -8.72 3.35
C ALA A 10 -3.50 -7.45 2.63
N ALA A 11 -2.56 -6.70 2.08
CA ALA A 11 -2.83 -5.41 1.45
C ALA A 11 -1.87 -5.22 0.28
N ASN A 12 -2.25 -4.36 -0.66
CA ASN A 12 -1.28 -3.76 -1.57
C ASN A 12 -1.14 -2.31 -1.17
N TYR A 13 0.04 -1.73 -1.30
CA TYR A 13 0.27 -0.32 -1.02
C TYR A 13 1.08 0.32 -2.13
N LEU A 14 0.87 1.62 -2.32
CA LEU A 14 1.53 2.38 -3.36
C LEU A 14 2.88 2.87 -2.86
N VAL A 15 3.93 2.55 -3.61
CA VAL A 15 5.29 3.05 -3.41
C VAL A 15 5.56 4.04 -4.55
N GLU A 16 5.82 5.31 -4.23
CA GLU A 16 6.08 6.34 -5.23
C GLU A 16 7.43 6.10 -5.97
N ASP A 17 7.49 6.52 -7.24
CA ASP A 17 8.56 6.16 -8.20
C ASP A 17 10.00 6.48 -7.75
N ALA A 18 10.18 7.37 -6.77
CA ALA A 18 11.49 7.71 -6.22
C ALA A 18 12.24 6.50 -5.61
N ALA A 19 11.54 5.41 -5.26
CA ALA A 19 12.08 4.23 -4.60
C ALA A 19 12.24 2.98 -5.48
N LEU A 20 11.96 3.04 -6.79
CA LEU A 20 11.80 1.85 -7.65
C LEU A 20 12.75 1.76 -8.84
N ARG A 21 13.93 2.39 -8.74
CA ARG A 21 15.03 2.17 -9.70
C ARG A 21 15.66 0.80 -9.48
N ASP A 22 14.97 -0.28 -9.85
CA ASP A 22 15.54 -1.40 -10.61
C ASP A 22 14.49 -2.51 -10.83
N GLY A 23 14.44 -2.98 -12.07
CA GLY A 23 13.31 -3.68 -12.65
C GLY A 23 13.19 -5.17 -12.34
N ALA A 24 11.95 -5.61 -12.10
CA ALA A 24 11.47 -6.99 -12.32
C ALA A 24 9.94 -7.08 -12.10
N LEU A 25 9.17 -6.21 -12.77
CA LEU A 25 7.70 -6.09 -12.58
C LEU A 25 6.87 -7.06 -13.44
N GLY A 26 7.51 -7.90 -14.25
CA GLY A 26 6.84 -8.80 -15.20
C GLY A 26 5.91 -9.85 -14.57
N PRO A 27 6.29 -10.61 -13.52
CA PRO A 27 5.52 -11.78 -13.10
C PRO A 27 4.35 -11.50 -12.13
N ALA A 28 4.30 -10.32 -11.50
CA ALA A 28 3.27 -10.00 -10.51
C ALA A 28 1.92 -9.56 -11.13
N PHE A 29 1.96 -9.10 -12.38
CA PHE A 29 0.77 -8.65 -13.11
C PHE A 29 -0.08 -9.82 -13.66
N ASP A 30 0.55 -10.95 -13.98
CA ASP A 30 -0.15 -12.16 -14.49
C ASP A 30 -1.12 -12.78 -13.47
N LEU A 31 -0.90 -12.55 -12.16
CA LEU A 31 -1.72 -13.09 -11.08
C LEU A 31 -2.98 -12.26 -10.77
N LEU A 32 -3.13 -11.07 -11.39
CA LEU A 32 -4.23 -10.13 -11.13
C LEU A 32 -5.24 -10.01 -12.28
N ASP A 33 -5.20 -10.91 -13.26
CA ASP A 33 -6.20 -11.05 -14.33
C ASP A 33 -6.47 -9.71 -15.08
N ILE A 34 -5.39 -8.97 -15.37
CA ILE A 34 -5.45 -7.81 -16.28
C ILE A 34 -5.43 -8.34 -17.71
N SER A 35 -6.63 -8.71 -18.15
CA SER A 35 -6.98 -9.08 -19.51
C SER A 35 -6.37 -8.13 -20.57
N THR A 36 -5.68 -8.73 -21.54
CA THR A 36 -5.49 -8.34 -22.96
C THR A 36 -4.61 -7.14 -23.36
N LYS A 37 -3.74 -6.58 -22.50
CA LYS A 37 -2.76 -5.55 -22.94
C LYS A 37 -1.32 -5.85 -22.51
N PRO A 38 -0.30 -5.46 -23.32
CA PRO A 38 1.12 -5.63 -22.98
C PRO A 38 1.45 -5.06 -21.60
N VAL A 39 2.24 -5.80 -20.81
CA VAL A 39 2.60 -5.48 -19.41
C VAL A 39 3.20 -4.07 -19.29
N GLU A 40 3.94 -3.61 -20.30
CA GLU A 40 4.54 -2.28 -20.37
C GLU A 40 3.48 -1.17 -20.45
N GLN A 41 2.38 -1.40 -21.17
CA GLN A 41 1.26 -0.44 -21.26
C GLN A 41 0.45 -0.39 -19.98
N VAL A 42 0.28 -1.54 -19.32
CA VAL A 42 -0.36 -1.61 -18.01
C VAL A 42 0.49 -0.83 -17.00
N LEU A 43 1.79 -1.11 -16.92
CA LEU A 43 2.73 -0.38 -16.07
C LEU A 43 2.76 1.13 -16.35
N ALA A 44 2.79 1.55 -17.62
CA ALA A 44 2.76 2.95 -18.00
C ALA A 44 1.45 3.64 -17.59
N THR A 45 0.31 2.97 -17.75
CA THR A 45 -1.00 3.51 -17.36
C THR A 45 -1.13 3.64 -15.84
N PHE A 46 -0.63 2.66 -15.09
CA PHE A 46 -0.61 2.70 -13.63
C PHE A 46 0.34 3.78 -13.09
N ARG A 47 1.54 3.92 -13.70
CA ARG A 47 2.49 4.98 -13.38
C ARG A 47 1.94 6.37 -13.70
N GLN A 48 1.28 6.55 -14.85
CA GLN A 48 0.70 7.84 -15.24
C GLN A 48 -0.47 8.29 -14.36
N HIS A 49 -1.19 7.36 -13.72
CA HIS A 49 -2.36 7.70 -12.91
C HIS A 49 -2.06 7.84 -11.41
N TYR A 50 -1.01 7.17 -10.91
CA TYR A 50 -0.68 7.11 -9.48
C TYR A 50 0.77 7.49 -9.13
N ASN A 51 1.63 7.84 -10.11
CA ASN A 51 3.05 8.18 -9.93
C ASN A 51 3.86 7.15 -9.09
N GLY A 52 3.50 5.87 -9.13
CA GLY A 52 4.15 4.83 -8.32
C GLY A 52 3.70 3.40 -8.65
N LEU A 53 4.27 2.42 -7.93
CA LEU A 53 3.98 0.99 -8.07
C LEU A 53 3.17 0.46 -6.88
N TRP A 54 2.18 -0.37 -7.17
CA TRP A 54 1.48 -1.15 -6.15
C TRP A 54 2.30 -2.38 -5.75
N VAL A 55 2.77 -2.39 -4.50
CA VAL A 55 3.51 -3.50 -3.91
C VAL A 55 2.57 -4.33 -3.04
N GLY A 56 2.57 -5.64 -3.28
CA GLY A 56 1.83 -6.61 -2.46
C GLY A 56 2.52 -6.87 -1.12
N GLY A 57 1.75 -6.91 -0.04
CA GLY A 57 2.29 -7.06 1.31
C GLY A 57 1.23 -7.19 2.39
N ARG A 58 1.56 -6.65 3.57
CA ARG A 58 0.71 -6.73 4.75
C ARG A 58 0.67 -5.37 5.44
N ALA A 59 -0.55 -4.89 5.68
CA ALA A 59 -0.81 -3.75 6.53
C ALA A 59 -1.06 -4.22 7.96
N THR A 60 -0.36 -3.64 8.92
CA THR A 60 -0.51 -3.91 10.35
C THR A 60 -0.81 -2.60 11.06
N LEU A 61 -1.92 -2.54 11.78
CA LEU A 61 -2.25 -1.45 12.68
C LEU A 61 -1.93 -1.90 14.11
N THR A 62 -1.12 -1.12 14.80
CA THR A 62 -0.95 -1.19 16.26
C THR A 62 -1.65 0.01 16.92
N ASP A 63 -1.55 0.12 18.24
CA ASP A 63 -1.95 1.31 18.98
C ASP A 63 -0.99 2.51 18.81
N THR A 64 0.13 2.35 18.10
CA THR A 64 1.12 3.43 17.88
C THR A 64 1.36 3.77 16.41
N GLU A 65 1.17 2.82 15.48
CA GLU A 65 1.55 2.99 14.07
C GLU A 65 0.73 2.12 13.10
N VAL A 66 0.79 2.48 11.83
CA VAL A 66 0.43 1.64 10.68
C VAL A 66 1.72 1.22 9.96
N THR A 67 1.99 -0.08 9.89
CA THR A 67 3.13 -0.64 9.16
C THR A 67 2.69 -1.32 7.87
N LEU A 68 3.34 -1.01 6.76
CA LEU A 68 3.15 -1.65 5.46
C LEU A 68 4.41 -2.42 5.11
N ALA A 69 4.38 -3.73 5.25
CA ALA A 69 5.53 -4.59 4.98
C ALA A 69 5.35 -5.35 3.66
N PRO A 70 6.35 -5.39 2.76
CA PRO A 70 6.26 -6.18 1.53
C PRO A 70 6.15 -7.66 1.85
N ASN A 71 5.54 -8.45 0.97
CA ASN A 71 5.55 -9.91 1.11
C ASN A 71 6.95 -10.48 0.75
N ALA A 72 7.18 -11.75 1.07
CA ALA A 72 8.49 -12.38 0.84
C ALA A 72 8.90 -12.37 -0.64
N LEU A 73 7.93 -12.50 -1.55
CA LEU A 73 8.16 -12.48 -2.99
C LEU A 73 8.63 -11.10 -3.48
N ASN A 74 8.04 -10.01 -2.98
CA ASN A 74 8.50 -8.65 -3.32
C ASN A 74 9.85 -8.32 -2.69
N ARG A 75 10.12 -8.80 -1.46
CA ARG A 75 11.44 -8.66 -0.83
C ARG A 75 12.55 -9.40 -1.56
N SER A 76 12.24 -10.58 -2.12
CA SER A 76 13.23 -11.37 -2.87
C SER A 76 13.54 -10.80 -4.25
N ILE A 77 12.64 -9.98 -4.79
CA ILE A 77 12.80 -9.35 -6.11
C ILE A 77 13.44 -7.96 -5.97
N HIS A 78 13.16 -7.25 -4.87
CA HIS A 78 13.69 -5.93 -4.59
C HIS A 78 14.20 -5.88 -3.15
N GLU A 79 15.51 -6.08 -2.95
CA GLU A 79 16.16 -6.06 -1.63
C GLU A 79 16.00 -4.70 -0.91
N GLU A 80 15.70 -3.63 -1.67
CA GLU A 80 15.52 -2.27 -1.17
C GLU A 80 14.10 -1.95 -0.67
N LEU A 81 13.13 -2.85 -0.89
CA LEU A 81 11.76 -2.65 -0.41
C LEU A 81 11.68 -2.85 1.11
N ASN A 82 11.90 -1.76 1.84
CA ASN A 82 11.71 -1.68 3.28
C ASN A 82 10.23 -1.53 3.65
N ALA A 83 9.91 -1.87 4.90
CA ALA A 83 8.58 -1.61 5.44
C ALA A 83 8.37 -0.09 5.60
N ILE A 84 7.19 0.40 5.25
CA ILE A 84 6.79 1.77 5.56
C ILE A 84 6.17 1.76 6.94
N GLU A 85 6.76 2.51 7.87
CA GLU A 85 6.24 2.69 9.23
C GLU A 85 5.65 4.10 9.34
N LEU A 86 4.36 4.18 9.61
CA LEU A 86 3.62 5.43 9.74
C LEU A 86 3.07 5.59 11.16
N PRO A 87 3.72 6.39 12.03
CA PRO A 87 3.19 6.68 13.37
C PRO A 87 1.80 7.31 13.29
N LEU A 88 0.88 6.89 14.16
CA LEU A 88 -0.50 7.41 14.17
C LEU A 88 -0.55 8.92 14.40
N ALA A 89 0.40 9.46 15.18
CA ALA A 89 0.55 10.89 15.42
C ALA A 89 0.89 11.70 14.16
N MET A 90 1.36 11.06 13.08
CA MET A 90 1.64 11.72 11.80
C MET A 90 0.48 11.64 10.82
N ILE A 91 -0.58 10.88 11.14
CA ILE A 91 -1.74 10.73 10.25
C ILE A 91 -2.72 11.87 10.50
N THR A 92 -2.88 12.74 9.50
CA THR A 92 -3.77 13.90 9.55
C THR A 92 -5.13 13.63 8.93
N SER A 93 -5.22 12.65 8.03
CA SER A 93 -6.49 12.24 7.44
C SER A 93 -6.52 10.75 7.10
N VAL A 94 -7.73 10.17 7.12
CA VAL A 94 -7.97 8.78 6.69
C VAL A 94 -9.18 8.79 5.79
N GLU A 95 -8.97 8.60 4.50
CA GLU A 95 -10.01 8.62 3.48
C GLU A 95 -10.18 7.24 2.85
N VAL A 96 -11.40 6.93 2.42
CA VAL A 96 -11.67 5.70 1.65
C VAL A 96 -12.13 6.11 0.27
N GLU A 97 -11.22 6.01 -0.69
CA GLU A 97 -11.45 6.31 -2.09
C GLU A 97 -12.09 5.11 -2.81
N PHE A 98 -12.89 5.39 -3.85
CA PHE A 98 -13.41 4.35 -4.74
C PHE A 98 -12.28 3.76 -5.59
N GLY A 99 -12.25 2.43 -5.69
CA GLY A 99 -11.36 1.69 -6.58
C GLY A 99 -12.15 0.64 -7.37
N TRP A 100 -11.67 0.26 -8.55
CA TRP A 100 -12.45 -0.55 -9.51
C TRP A 100 -12.71 -2.01 -9.05
N LEU A 101 -11.82 -2.58 -8.21
CA LEU A 101 -12.02 -3.90 -7.55
C LEU A 101 -12.00 -3.84 -6.02
N THR A 102 -11.07 -3.09 -5.43
CA THR A 102 -10.95 -2.92 -3.98
C THR A 102 -10.84 -1.44 -3.63
N LYS A 103 -11.51 -1.01 -2.57
CA LYS A 103 -11.43 0.38 -2.09
C LYS A 103 -10.03 0.72 -1.59
N ILE A 104 -9.61 1.95 -1.82
CA ILE A 104 -8.29 2.46 -1.43
C ILE A 104 -8.46 3.24 -0.12
N ILE A 105 -7.58 3.00 0.84
CA ILE A 105 -7.40 3.81 2.03
C ILE A 105 -6.26 4.79 1.73
N ALA A 106 -6.53 6.08 1.79
CA ALA A 106 -5.53 7.13 1.71
C ALA A 106 -5.28 7.68 3.11
N LEU A 107 -4.02 7.59 3.55
CA LEU A 107 -3.55 8.11 4.83
C LEU A 107 -2.78 9.40 4.55
N GLY A 108 -3.38 10.53 4.87
CA GLY A 108 -2.73 11.83 4.76
C GLY A 108 -1.72 12.01 5.88
N THR A 109 -0.56 12.59 5.53
CA THR A 109 0.44 13.09 6.47
C THR A 109 0.70 14.58 6.16
N PRO A 110 1.46 15.32 6.98
CA PRO A 110 1.79 16.71 6.67
C PRO A 110 2.54 16.91 5.34
N THR A 111 3.22 15.88 4.82
CA THR A 111 4.11 16.01 3.66
C THR A 111 3.68 15.21 2.43
N HIS A 112 2.96 14.11 2.61
CA HIS A 112 2.57 13.20 1.53
C HIS A 112 1.37 12.32 1.91
N VAL A 113 0.87 11.53 0.96
CA VAL A 113 -0.25 10.59 1.17
C VAL A 113 0.22 9.16 0.96
N VAL A 114 0.00 8.30 1.95
CA VAL A 114 0.28 6.87 1.85
C VAL A 114 -1.00 6.13 1.46
N LYS A 115 -1.00 5.41 0.34
CA LYS A 115 -2.17 4.68 -0.15
C LYS A 115 -2.02 3.18 0.03
N LEU A 116 -3.07 2.52 0.54
CA LEU A 116 -3.18 1.06 0.58
C LEU A 116 -4.56 0.57 0.14
N ARG A 117 -4.65 -0.66 -0.36
CA ARG A 117 -5.90 -1.33 -0.71
C ARG A 117 -5.96 -2.71 -0.07
N CYS A 118 -7.11 -3.07 0.47
CA CYS A 118 -7.34 -4.37 1.09
C CYS A 118 -8.83 -4.74 1.13
N PHE A 119 -9.12 -6.03 1.27
CA PHE A 119 -10.48 -6.49 1.53
C PHE A 119 -10.97 -5.96 2.89
N GLY A 120 -12.17 -5.36 2.89
CA GLY A 120 -12.72 -4.74 4.09
C GLY A 120 -12.07 -3.39 4.44
N ALA A 121 -11.59 -2.64 3.45
CA ALA A 121 -10.94 -1.34 3.62
C ALA A 121 -11.68 -0.38 4.57
N HIS A 122 -13.01 -0.30 4.50
CA HIS A 122 -13.80 0.55 5.43
C HIS A 122 -13.62 0.17 6.89
N LYS A 123 -13.57 -1.13 7.19
CA LYS A 123 -13.41 -1.63 8.56
C LYS A 123 -11.99 -1.33 9.06
N LEU A 124 -10.98 -1.48 8.20
CA LEU A 124 -9.61 -1.11 8.56
C LEU A 124 -9.48 0.40 8.76
N ALA A 125 -9.99 1.22 7.83
CA ALA A 125 -9.99 2.67 7.95
C ALA A 125 -10.71 3.16 9.23
N GLY A 126 -11.86 2.56 9.56
CA GLY A 126 -12.57 2.84 10.81
C GLY A 126 -11.75 2.52 12.05
N ARG A 127 -11.00 1.41 12.05
CA ARG A 127 -10.07 1.06 13.14
C ARG A 127 -8.90 2.04 13.25
N ILE A 128 -8.32 2.47 12.12
CA ILE A 128 -7.23 3.46 12.12
C ILE A 128 -7.74 4.77 12.72
N ARG A 129 -8.88 5.29 12.25
CA ARG A 129 -9.49 6.52 12.78
C ARG A 129 -9.73 6.46 14.28
N ALA A 130 -10.17 5.31 14.80
CA ALA A 130 -10.40 5.11 16.23
C ALA A 130 -9.13 5.05 17.08
N GLN A 131 -7.94 5.09 16.48
CA GLN A 131 -6.63 5.09 17.18
C GLN A 131 -5.84 6.38 16.96
N LEU A 132 -6.35 7.32 16.15
CA LEU A 132 -5.73 8.63 16.02
C LEU A 132 -5.86 9.42 17.33
N PRO A 133 -4.85 10.23 17.69
CA PRO A 133 -4.86 11.06 18.90
C PRO A 133 -5.89 12.20 18.84
#